data_AF-A0A0F7XVS3-F1
#
_entry.id   AF-A0A0F7XVS3-F1
#
_cell.length_a   1.000
_cell.length_b   1.000
_cell.length_c   1.000
_cell.angle_alpha   90.00
_cell.angle_beta   90.00
_cell.angle_gamma   90.00
#
_symmetry.space_group_name_H-M   'P 1'
#
loop_
_entity.id
_entity.type
_entity.pdbx_description
1 polymer ?
#
loop_
_entity_poly.entity_id
_entity_poly.type
_entity_poly.pdbx_seq_one_letter_code
_entity_poly.pdbx_strand_id
1 'polypeptide(L)'
;MRATTLALTCCFALSGCASSPSITPTLDQLLATIDRRLDLAEAVALHKWDHQQPVQASAREHQVLLSARQAAVAHHLDPARVEAFFADQIEANKLLQYHLLDTWHRARQAPALPRRDLANEVRPELDLL
;
A
#
# COMPACT_ATOMS: atom_id res chain seq x y z
N MET A 1 41.41 22.53 65.09
CA MET A 1 42.29 22.54 63.91
C MET A 1 42.19 21.15 63.29
N ARG A 2 41.74 20.87 62.07
CA ARG A 2 41.40 21.62 60.86
C ARG A 2 40.39 20.75 60.09
N ALA A 3 39.42 21.37 59.43
CA ALA A 3 38.58 20.74 58.43
C ALA A 3 39.36 20.52 57.13
N THR A 4 39.13 19.39 56.46
CA THR A 4 39.38 19.24 55.02
C THR A 4 38.37 18.25 54.44
N THR A 5 37.43 18.80 53.66
CA THR A 5 36.56 18.15 52.70
C THR A 5 37.35 17.60 51.51
N LEU A 6 37.00 16.40 51.04
CA LEU A 6 37.26 16.00 49.65
C LEU A 6 36.04 15.22 49.13
N ALA A 7 35.27 15.87 48.26
CA ALA A 7 34.24 15.27 47.45
C ALA A 7 34.89 14.47 46.31
N LEU A 8 34.39 13.27 46.02
CA LEU A 8 34.55 12.69 44.69
C LEU A 8 33.32 11.85 44.32
N THR A 9 32.42 12.57 43.68
CA THR A 9 31.37 12.17 42.75
C THR A 9 31.74 10.89 41.98
N CYS A 10 31.03 9.78 42.21
CA CYS A 10 31.08 8.63 41.31
C CYS A 10 29.87 8.72 40.38
N CYS A 11 30.18 8.99 39.11
CA CYS A 11 29.24 9.27 38.04
C CYS A 11 28.22 8.16 37.82
N PHE A 12 26.98 8.60 37.64
CA PHE A 12 25.89 7.90 36.96
C PHE A 12 26.40 7.24 35.67
N ALA A 13 26.51 5.92 35.64
CA ALA A 13 26.60 5.14 34.41
C ALA A 13 25.23 4.49 34.12
N LEU A 14 24.20 5.32 33.94
CA LEU A 14 23.04 4.93 33.15
C LEU A 14 23.43 5.15 31.69
N SER A 15 24.20 4.20 31.15
CA SER A 15 24.39 4.08 29.71
C SER A 15 23.02 3.87 29.10
N GLY A 16 22.48 4.95 28.53
CA GLY A 16 21.20 4.94 27.83
C GLY A 16 21.20 3.84 26.79
N CYS A 17 20.12 3.07 26.76
CA CYS A 17 19.72 2.37 25.55
C CYS A 17 19.60 3.44 24.46
N ALA A 18 20.60 3.55 23.59
CA ALA A 18 20.45 4.29 22.35
C ALA A 18 19.43 3.51 21.52
N SER A 19 18.16 3.88 21.63
CA SER A 19 17.14 3.47 20.68
C SER A 19 17.59 3.94 19.30
N SER A 20 17.96 3.00 18.43
CA SER A 20 18.28 3.26 17.04
C SER A 20 17.19 4.13 16.42
N PRO A 21 17.54 5.11 15.54
CA PRO A 21 16.52 5.91 14.88
C PRO A 21 15.55 4.98 14.16
N SER A 22 14.27 5.13 14.49
CA SER A 22 13.16 4.38 13.92
C SER A 22 13.10 4.60 12.42
N ILE A 23 13.41 3.58 11.61
CA ILE A 23 13.14 3.50 10.16
C ILE A 23 11.61 3.47 9.87
N THR A 24 10.80 3.53 10.92
CA THR A 24 9.35 3.37 10.95
C THR A 24 8.53 4.33 10.06
N PRO A 25 8.82 5.64 9.92
CA PRO A 25 7.88 6.54 9.22
C PRO A 25 7.81 6.33 7.70
N THR A 26 8.88 5.84 7.05
CA THR A 26 8.88 5.63 5.59
C THR A 26 8.20 4.32 5.19
N LEU A 27 8.28 3.28 6.02
CA LEU A 27 7.57 2.02 5.79
C LEU A 27 6.07 2.19 6.06
N ASP A 28 5.69 2.90 7.13
CA ASP A 28 4.29 3.16 7.44
C ASP A 28 3.59 3.92 6.30
N GLN A 29 4.27 4.89 5.68
CA GLN A 29 3.75 5.60 4.51
C GLN A 29 3.55 4.68 3.30
N LEU A 30 4.51 3.79 3.04
CA LEU A 30 4.37 2.80 1.96
C LEU A 30 3.19 1.87 2.20
N LEU A 31 3.05 1.34 3.41
CA LEU A 31 1.94 0.46 3.79
C LEU A 31 0.60 1.18 3.69
N ALA A 32 0.51 2.43 4.15
CA ALA A 32 -0.71 3.22 4.02
C ALA A 32 -1.11 3.47 2.55
N THR A 33 -0.13 3.68 1.66
CA THR A 33 -0.39 3.82 0.22
C THR A 33 -0.86 2.50 -0.40
N ILE A 34 -0.26 1.38 0.00
CA ILE A 34 -0.71 0.02 -0.41
C ILE A 34 -2.15 -0.21 0.03
N ASP A 35 -2.49 0.06 1.30
CA ASP A 35 -3.83 -0.13 1.83
C ASP A 35 -4.84 0.73 1.07
N ARG A 36 -4.53 2.02 0.83
CA ARG A 36 -5.38 2.89 0.03
C ARG A 36 -5.61 2.36 -1.40
N ARG A 37 -4.58 1.77 -2.01
CA ARG A 37 -4.70 1.15 -3.33
C ARG A 37 -5.58 -0.10 -3.29
N LEU A 38 -5.49 -0.90 -2.22
CA LEU A 38 -6.32 -2.08 -2.00
C LEU A 38 -7.79 -1.72 -1.73
N ASP A 39 -8.07 -0.64 -1.01
CA ASP A 39 -9.43 -0.15 -0.71
C ASP A 39 -10.24 0.15 -1.98
N LEU A 40 -9.57 0.51 -3.08
CA LEU A 40 -10.23 0.73 -4.37
C LEU A 40 -10.80 -0.55 -5.01
N ALA A 41 -10.47 -1.74 -4.48
CA ALA A 41 -11.02 -3.01 -4.95
C ALA A 41 -12.55 -3.06 -4.89
N GLU A 42 -13.19 -2.45 -3.88
CA GLU A 42 -14.65 -2.45 -3.76
C GLU A 42 -15.30 -1.68 -4.90
N ALA A 43 -14.81 -0.48 -5.21
CA ALA A 43 -15.31 0.33 -6.32
C ALA A 43 -15.11 -0.39 -7.67
N VAL A 44 -13.96 -1.03 -7.88
CA VAL A 44 -13.71 -1.84 -9.08
C VAL A 44 -14.65 -3.04 -9.15
N ALA A 45 -14.82 -3.77 -8.04
CA ALA A 45 -15.70 -4.93 -7.98
C ALA A 45 -17.16 -4.55 -8.24
N LEU A 46 -17.65 -3.43 -7.67
CA LEU A 46 -18.99 -2.91 -7.93
C LEU A 46 -19.21 -2.60 -9.41
N HIS A 47 -18.25 -1.91 -10.04
CA HIS A 47 -18.33 -1.65 -11.48
C HIS A 47 -18.40 -2.95 -12.28
N LYS A 48 -17.56 -3.93 -11.95
CA LYS A 48 -17.52 -5.23 -12.64
C LYS A 48 -18.77 -6.06 -12.42
N TRP A 49 -19.34 -6.03 -11.21
CA TRP A 49 -20.63 -6.64 -10.91
C TRP A 49 -21.73 -6.06 -11.81
N ASP A 50 -21.85 -4.74 -11.84
CA ASP A 50 -22.92 -4.05 -12.57
C ASP A 50 -22.80 -4.26 -14.10
N HIS A 51 -21.56 -4.35 -14.61
CA HIS A 51 -21.29 -4.49 -16.05
C HIS A 51 -20.96 -5.94 -16.48
N GLN A 52 -21.04 -6.90 -15.56
CA GLN A 52 -20.68 -8.31 -15.79
C GLN A 52 -19.28 -8.50 -16.41
N GLN A 53 -18.33 -7.66 -16.00
CA GLN A 53 -16.96 -7.69 -16.49
C GLN A 53 -16.10 -8.68 -15.68
N PRO A 54 -15.13 -9.36 -16.32
CA PRO A 54 -14.21 -10.22 -15.60
C PRO A 54 -13.29 -9.44 -14.65
N VAL A 55 -12.85 -10.10 -13.59
CA VAL A 55 -11.79 -9.56 -12.70
C VAL A 55 -10.48 -9.40 -13.47
N GLN A 56 -10.10 -10.39 -14.26
CA GLN A 56 -8.90 -10.33 -15.10
C GLN A 56 -9.06 -9.28 -16.21
N ALA A 57 -8.11 -8.35 -16.29
CA ALA A 57 -8.05 -7.28 -17.28
C ALA A 57 -6.64 -7.18 -17.89
N SER A 58 -6.17 -8.27 -18.52
CA SER A 58 -4.76 -8.47 -18.91
C SER A 58 -4.13 -7.30 -19.66
N ALA A 59 -4.86 -6.67 -20.60
CA ALA A 59 -4.33 -5.51 -21.34
C ALA A 59 -4.05 -4.32 -20.42
N ARG A 60 -4.95 -4.05 -19.46
CA ARG A 60 -4.77 -2.98 -18.47
C ARG A 60 -3.71 -3.33 -17.44
N GLU A 61 -3.69 -4.57 -16.96
CA GLU A 61 -2.66 -5.05 -16.01
C GLU A 61 -1.27 -4.89 -16.61
N HIS A 62 -1.08 -5.32 -17.86
CA HIS A 62 0.19 -5.13 -18.59
C HIS A 62 0.56 -3.65 -18.76
N GLN A 63 -0.43 -2.78 -19.06
CA GLN A 63 -0.20 -1.34 -19.14
C GLN A 63 0.32 -0.77 -17.81
N VAL A 64 -0.30 -1.14 -16.68
CA VAL A 64 0.12 -0.68 -15.34
C VAL A 64 1.55 -1.14 -15.03
N LEU A 65 1.88 -2.40 -15.31
CA LEU A 65 3.22 -2.95 -15.09
C LEU A 65 4.29 -2.23 -15.92
N LEU A 66 4.02 -1.99 -17.21
CA LEU A 66 4.93 -1.24 -18.07
C LEU A 66 5.11 0.20 -17.61
N SER A 67 4.03 0.88 -17.22
CA SER A 67 4.11 2.25 -16.70
C SER A 67 4.91 2.33 -15.40
N ALA A 68 4.70 1.40 -14.47
CA ALA A 68 5.47 1.32 -13.22
C ALA A 68 6.96 1.06 -13.49
N ARG A 69 7.27 0.13 -14.40
CA ARG A 69 8.63 -0.16 -14.85
C ARG A 69 9.33 1.08 -15.43
N GLN A 70 8.62 1.84 -16.27
CA GLN A 70 9.15 3.07 -16.87
C GLN A 70 9.40 4.17 -15.83
N ALA A 71 8.46 4.36 -14.89
CA ALA A 71 8.58 5.34 -13.82
C ALA A 71 9.75 5.05 -12.87
N ALA A 72 10.09 3.77 -12.65
CA ALA A 72 11.18 3.34 -11.78
C ALA A 72 12.51 4.05 -12.07
N VAL A 73 12.82 4.29 -13.35
CA VAL A 73 14.06 4.93 -13.79
C VAL A 73 14.17 6.37 -13.25
N ALA A 74 13.06 7.12 -13.27
CA ALA A 74 13.02 8.49 -12.76
C ALA A 74 13.19 8.57 -11.23
N HIS A 75 12.91 7.47 -10.53
CA HIS A 75 13.07 7.35 -9.08
C HIS A 75 14.36 6.61 -8.67
N HIS A 76 15.25 6.29 -9.61
CA HIS A 76 16.48 5.55 -9.37
C HIS A 76 16.26 4.16 -8.73
N LEU A 77 15.13 3.51 -9.06
CA LEU A 77 14.78 2.17 -8.60
C LEU A 77 15.08 1.13 -9.69
N ASP A 78 15.32 -0.11 -9.28
CA ASP A 78 15.41 -1.24 -10.22
C ASP A 78 14.05 -1.46 -10.91
N PRO A 79 13.96 -1.30 -12.24
CA PRO A 79 12.70 -1.45 -12.97
C PRO A 79 12.06 -2.84 -12.83
N ALA A 80 12.86 -3.91 -12.74
CA ALA A 80 12.34 -5.26 -12.58
C ALA A 80 11.76 -5.49 -11.18
N ARG A 81 12.37 -4.90 -10.15
CA ARG A 81 11.84 -4.94 -8.78
C ARG A 81 10.52 -4.17 -8.67
N VAL A 82 10.42 -2.99 -9.27
CA VAL A 82 9.18 -2.20 -9.26
C VAL A 82 8.06 -2.92 -10.00
N GLU A 83 8.35 -3.50 -11.16
CA GLU A 83 7.38 -4.30 -11.92
C GLU A 83 6.86 -5.48 -11.10
N ALA A 84 7.74 -6.24 -10.45
CA ALA A 84 7.35 -7.36 -9.58
C ALA A 84 6.48 -6.89 -8.40
N PHE A 85 6.84 -5.78 -7.76
CA PHE A 85 6.05 -5.21 -6.66
C PHE A 85 4.62 -4.82 -7.11
N PHE A 86 4.48 -4.18 -8.28
CA PHE A 86 3.16 -3.83 -8.80
C PHE A 86 2.38 -5.05 -9.30
N ALA A 87 3.05 -6.12 -9.75
CA ALA A 87 2.41 -7.39 -10.05
C ALA A 87 1.76 -7.99 -8.79
N ASP A 88 2.49 -8.02 -7.68
CA ASP A 88 1.95 -8.48 -6.39
C ASP A 88 0.75 -7.63 -5.94
N GLN A 89 0.82 -6.31 -6.10
CA GLN A 89 -0.27 -5.39 -5.79
C GLN A 89 -1.51 -5.58 -6.68
N ILE A 90 -1.33 -5.94 -7.95
CA ILE A 90 -2.43 -6.28 -8.87
C ILE A 90 -3.09 -7.59 -8.43
N GLU A 91 -2.30 -8.63 -8.14
CA GLU A 91 -2.84 -9.92 -7.67
C GLU A 91 -3.57 -9.79 -6.34
N ALA A 92 -3.02 -9.05 -5.38
CA ALA A 92 -3.67 -8.78 -4.09
C ALA A 92 -5.02 -8.07 -4.27
N ASN A 93 -5.09 -7.05 -5.14
CA ASN A 93 -6.33 -6.34 -5.41
C ASN A 93 -7.35 -7.25 -6.14
N LYS A 94 -6.91 -8.11 -7.07
CA LYS A 94 -7.78 -9.10 -7.72
C LYS A 94 -8.36 -10.10 -6.72
N LEU A 95 -7.57 -10.57 -5.74
CA LEU A 95 -8.06 -11.47 -4.69
C LEU A 95 -9.22 -10.84 -3.90
N LEU A 96 -9.13 -9.57 -3.53
CA LEU A 96 -10.22 -8.83 -2.88
C LEU A 96 -11.45 -8.73 -3.79
N GLN A 97 -11.27 -8.40 -5.06
CA GLN A 97 -12.38 -8.33 -6.02
C GLN A 97 -13.09 -9.69 -6.17
N TYR A 98 -12.33 -10.79 -6.30
CA TYR A 98 -12.91 -12.13 -6.37
C TYR A 98 -13.71 -12.47 -5.12
N HIS A 99 -13.16 -12.20 -3.94
CA HIS A 99 -13.85 -12.44 -2.67
C HIS A 99 -15.17 -11.66 -2.56
N LEU A 100 -15.16 -10.37 -2.93
CA LEU A 100 -16.34 -9.51 -2.91
C LEU A 100 -17.41 -10.01 -3.88
N LEU A 101 -17.03 -10.25 -5.15
CA LEU A 101 -17.96 -10.71 -6.19
C LEU A 101 -18.58 -12.07 -5.84
N ASP A 102 -17.78 -13.01 -5.35
CA ASP A 102 -18.23 -14.31 -4.88
C ASP A 102 -19.22 -14.19 -3.71
N THR A 103 -18.93 -13.30 -2.76
CA THR A 103 -19.83 -12.98 -1.64
C THR A 103 -21.16 -12.41 -2.12
N TRP A 104 -21.14 -11.46 -3.05
CA TRP A 104 -22.35 -10.85 -3.60
C TRP A 104 -23.14 -11.82 -4.48
N HIS A 105 -22.47 -12.71 -5.21
CA HIS A 105 -23.13 -13.76 -6.00
C HIS A 105 -23.89 -14.73 -5.08
N ARG A 106 -23.29 -15.17 -3.97
CA ARG A 106 -23.98 -15.98 -2.96
C ARG A 106 -25.18 -15.26 -2.34
N ALA A 107 -25.05 -13.97 -2.05
CA ALA A 107 -26.14 -13.15 -1.54
C ALA A 107 -27.19 -12.80 -2.62
N ARG A 108 -26.87 -13.00 -3.90
CA ARG A 108 -27.63 -12.53 -5.07
C ARG A 108 -27.81 -11.00 -5.10
N GLN A 109 -26.94 -10.26 -4.43
CA GLN A 109 -27.01 -8.82 -4.31
C GLN A 109 -25.65 -8.22 -3.95
N ALA A 110 -25.26 -7.16 -4.68
CA ALA A 110 -24.16 -6.28 -4.32
C ALA A 110 -24.66 -5.13 -3.42
N PRO A 111 -23.80 -4.55 -2.55
CA PRO A 111 -24.20 -3.49 -1.65
C PRO A 111 -24.62 -2.23 -2.43
N ALA A 112 -25.56 -1.46 -1.85
CA ALA A 112 -26.09 -0.23 -2.44
C ALA A 112 -25.18 0.99 -2.17
N LEU A 113 -23.88 0.83 -2.44
CA LEU A 113 -22.91 1.92 -2.33
C LEU A 113 -22.88 2.77 -3.62
N PRO A 114 -22.49 4.05 -3.54
CA PRO A 114 -22.31 4.89 -4.73
C PRO A 114 -21.35 4.25 -5.74
N ARG A 115 -21.76 4.19 -7.00
CA ARG A 115 -20.90 3.70 -8.10
C ARG A 115 -19.96 4.83 -8.53
N ARG A 116 -18.67 4.55 -8.48
CA ARG A 116 -17.62 5.42 -9.00
C ARG A 116 -17.34 5.06 -10.46
N ASP A 117 -17.01 6.03 -11.29
CA ASP A 117 -16.63 5.79 -12.67
C ASP A 117 -15.25 5.12 -12.73
N LEU A 118 -15.21 3.91 -13.30
CA LEU A 118 -13.97 3.13 -13.35
C LEU A 118 -12.88 3.80 -14.19
N ALA A 119 -13.25 4.44 -15.30
CA ALA A 119 -12.30 5.01 -16.26
C ALA A 119 -11.82 6.40 -15.85
N ASN A 120 -12.72 7.22 -15.31
CA ASN A 120 -12.50 8.64 -15.07
C ASN A 120 -12.21 8.98 -13.60
N GLU A 121 -12.48 8.07 -12.65
CA GLU A 121 -12.21 8.31 -11.22
C GLU A 121 -11.29 7.25 -10.62
N VAL A 122 -11.66 5.97 -10.69
CA VAL A 122 -10.96 4.91 -9.96
C VAL A 122 -9.60 4.58 -10.57
N ARG A 123 -9.50 4.44 -11.90
CA ARG A 123 -8.22 4.18 -12.58
C ARG A 123 -7.22 5.35 -12.44
N PRO A 124 -7.61 6.61 -12.59
CA PRO A 124 -6.72 7.73 -12.30
C PRO A 124 -6.23 7.74 -10.85
N GLU A 125 -7.09 7.41 -9.86
CA GLU A 125 -6.63 7.29 -8.47
C GLU A 125 -5.64 6.14 -8.28
N LEU A 126 -5.88 4.97 -8.90
CA LEU A 126 -4.94 3.86 -8.90
C LEU A 126 -3.58 4.21 -9.53
N ASP A 127 -3.57 5.06 -10.55
CA ASP A 127 -2.35 5.47 -11.26
C ASP A 127 -1.52 6.51 -10.48
N LEU A 128 -2.11 7.13 -9.45
CA LEU A 128 -1.44 8.08 -8.55
C LEU A 128 -0.83 7.42 -7.30
N LEU A 129 -1.14 6.15 -7.03
CA LEU A 129 -0.72 5.37 -5.86
C LEU A 129 0.37 4.35 -6.22
#